data_AF-A0A3E5A4Q7-F1
#
_entry.id   AF-A0A3E5A4Q7-F1
#
_cell.length_a   1.000
_cell.length_b   1.000
_cell.length_c   1.000
_cell.angle_alpha   90.00
_cell.angle_beta   90.00
_cell.angle_gamma   90.00
#
_symmetry.space_group_name_H-M   'P 1'
#
loop_
_entity.id
_entity.type
_entity.pdbx_description
1 polymer ?
#
loop_
_entity_poly.entity_id
_entity_poly.type
_entity_poly.pdbx_seq_one_letter_code
_entity_poly.pdbx_strand_id
1 'polypeptide(L)'
;MDWNAIWQDVISSTISGVLVIIFGGIIAWFAYITGIKGKEKDQKASERKNEIYIPLKYELKSLIRAPSDIWKELKVTEIEKIVEKNDELVVSDYLWKQCEMLLQLINSYNSIDLYNVVGKILCTQFEKKYIELYGSLTHPMTHWDEISGEEFEYEDYDQEFMDFTSVAYDKKNVDTIFKTDPGCEEYYRELGQIAPTEEFIARMFAMVLPKKEQRYARINLENIDCKLLREKKISPAEYMVRDFDFYEKFKNDKKVEDKQEMLDKIKELSFQIYEDVVQKIRSIGKKYEAE
;
A
#
# COMPACT_ATOMS: atom_id res chain seq x y z
N MET A 1 -8.85 2.07 24.52
CA MET A 1 -9.92 3.09 24.55
C MET A 1 -11.01 2.64 23.60
N ASP A 2 -12.20 2.38 24.12
CA ASP A 2 -13.32 1.81 23.35
C ASP A 2 -14.01 2.92 22.55
N TRP A 3 -13.72 2.95 21.24
CA TRP A 3 -14.18 3.98 20.32
C TRP A 3 -15.72 4.02 20.19
N ASN A 4 -16.43 2.95 20.53
CA ASN A 4 -17.90 2.91 20.46
C ASN A 4 -18.58 3.77 21.54
N ALA A 5 -17.94 4.01 22.69
CA ALA A 5 -18.51 4.81 23.77
C ALA A 5 -18.55 6.31 23.43
N ILE A 6 -17.55 6.81 22.69
CA ILE A 6 -17.46 8.22 22.27
C ILE A 6 -18.53 8.55 21.22
N TRP A 7 -19.03 7.55 20.47
CA TRP A 7 -20.07 7.75 19.45
C TRP A 7 -21.50 7.85 20.01
N GLN A 8 -21.80 7.27 21.19
CA GLN A 8 -23.16 7.32 21.76
C GLN A 8 -23.48 8.65 22.45
N ASP A 9 -22.49 9.30 23.07
CA ASP A 9 -22.70 10.61 23.74
C ASP A 9 -22.94 11.77 22.77
N VAL A 10 -22.45 11.67 21.53
CA VAL A 10 -22.62 12.72 20.51
C VAL A 10 -24.00 12.69 19.84
N ILE A 11 -24.75 11.59 19.97
CA ILE A 11 -26.06 11.42 19.32
C ILE A 11 -27.23 11.81 20.26
N SER A 12 -27.05 11.81 21.58
CA SER A 12 -28.17 12.04 22.52
C SER A 12 -28.52 13.51 22.79
N SER A 13 -27.68 14.49 22.40
CA SER A 13 -27.85 15.89 22.82
C SER A 13 -28.66 16.80 21.89
N THR A 14 -29.40 16.28 20.89
CA THR A 14 -30.03 17.13 19.84
C THR A 14 -31.53 16.91 19.68
N ILE A 15 -32.31 16.81 20.77
CA ILE A 15 -33.78 16.95 20.69
C ILE A 15 -34.32 17.72 21.91
N SER A 16 -34.54 19.03 21.75
CA SER A 16 -35.39 19.96 22.54
C SER A 16 -34.83 21.39 22.34
N GLY A 17 -35.54 22.46 21.97
CA GLY A 17 -36.96 22.75 21.86
C GLY A 17 -37.19 24.09 21.15
N VAL A 18 -38.46 24.43 20.92
CA VAL A 18 -39.03 25.55 20.15
C VAL A 18 -39.00 26.89 20.92
N LEU A 19 -38.85 28.05 20.25
CA LEU A 19 -39.58 29.31 20.55
C LEU A 19 -39.43 30.42 19.47
N VAL A 20 -40.55 31.13 19.25
CA VAL A 20 -40.91 32.10 18.18
C VAL A 20 -40.77 33.55 18.70
N ILE A 21 -40.69 34.58 17.81
CA ILE A 21 -41.49 35.86 17.81
C ILE A 21 -40.75 37.12 17.27
N ILE A 22 -41.27 37.63 16.12
CA ILE A 22 -41.54 39.03 15.66
C ILE A 22 -40.40 40.06 15.57
N PHE A 23 -40.11 40.55 14.35
CA PHE A 23 -40.25 41.97 13.94
C PHE A 23 -40.23 42.09 12.41
N GLY A 24 -41.41 42.03 11.80
CA GLY A 24 -41.66 42.41 10.41
C GLY A 24 -41.81 43.93 10.28
N GLY A 25 -41.31 44.51 9.18
CA GLY A 25 -41.64 45.89 8.80
C GLY A 25 -40.57 46.64 8.03
N ILE A 26 -39.29 46.39 8.29
CA ILE A 26 -38.16 47.09 7.61
C ILE A 26 -37.37 46.13 6.70
N ILE A 27 -37.52 44.82 6.94
CA ILE A 27 -36.79 43.72 6.28
C ILE A 27 -37.22 43.55 4.82
N ALA A 28 -38.47 43.85 4.45
CA ALA A 28 -39.02 43.53 3.13
C ALA A 28 -38.40 44.32 1.96
N TRP A 29 -37.93 45.56 2.20
CA TRP A 29 -37.35 46.38 1.13
C TRP A 29 -35.84 46.16 0.98
N PHE A 30 -35.12 45.92 2.08
CA PHE A 30 -33.71 45.50 2.03
C PHE A 30 -33.56 44.06 1.52
N ALA A 31 -34.42 43.12 1.93
CA ALA A 31 -34.40 41.72 1.47
C ALA A 31 -34.72 41.56 -0.02
N TYR A 32 -35.37 42.52 -0.69
CA TYR A 32 -35.59 42.44 -2.14
C TYR A 32 -34.30 42.75 -2.93
N ILE A 33 -33.53 43.76 -2.49
CA ILE A 33 -32.31 44.21 -3.16
C ILE A 33 -31.09 43.35 -2.75
N THR A 34 -31.01 42.93 -1.49
CA THR A 34 -29.99 41.97 -1.03
C THR A 34 -30.37 40.51 -1.31
N GLY A 35 -31.66 40.18 -1.43
CA GLY A 35 -32.11 38.80 -1.62
C GLY A 35 -31.97 38.27 -3.04
N ILE A 36 -31.90 39.11 -4.08
CA ILE A 36 -31.58 38.62 -5.44
C ILE A 36 -30.09 38.28 -5.55
N LYS A 37 -29.20 39.14 -5.01
CA LYS A 37 -27.75 38.86 -4.91
C LYS A 37 -27.39 37.83 -3.82
N GLY A 38 -28.19 37.73 -2.78
CA GLY A 38 -28.11 36.75 -1.69
C GLY A 38 -28.48 35.37 -2.19
N LYS A 39 -29.69 35.21 -2.72
CA LYS A 39 -30.17 33.94 -3.31
C LYS A 39 -29.22 33.36 -4.35
N GLU A 40 -28.59 34.19 -5.19
CA GLU A 40 -27.61 33.71 -6.18
C GLU A 40 -26.28 33.27 -5.54
N LYS A 41 -25.80 33.96 -4.49
CA LYS A 41 -24.61 33.55 -3.72
C LYS A 41 -24.86 32.33 -2.86
N ASP A 42 -26.04 32.25 -2.27
CA ASP A 42 -26.47 31.13 -1.46
C ASP A 42 -26.63 29.92 -2.38
N GLN A 43 -27.36 30.02 -3.50
CA GLN A 43 -27.51 28.94 -4.47
C GLN A 43 -26.15 28.35 -4.90
N LYS A 44 -25.18 29.21 -5.25
CA LYS A 44 -23.78 28.81 -5.53
C LYS A 44 -23.07 28.14 -4.35
N ALA A 45 -23.44 28.45 -3.11
CA ALA A 45 -22.91 27.77 -1.91
C ALA A 45 -23.57 26.39 -1.67
N SER A 46 -24.85 26.22 -2.01
CA SER A 46 -25.54 24.91 -1.96
C SER A 46 -25.08 23.98 -3.08
N GLU A 47 -24.88 24.50 -4.29
CA GLU A 47 -24.28 23.77 -5.41
C GLU A 47 -22.90 23.23 -5.03
N ARG A 48 -22.00 24.09 -4.49
CA ARG A 48 -20.68 23.65 -3.97
C ARG A 48 -20.77 22.62 -2.84
N LYS A 49 -21.78 22.71 -1.96
CA LYS A 49 -22.04 21.69 -0.94
C LYS A 49 -22.34 20.33 -1.55
N ASN A 50 -23.18 20.28 -2.57
CA ASN A 50 -23.62 19.03 -3.18
C ASN A 50 -22.60 18.45 -4.16
N GLU A 51 -21.90 19.30 -4.91
CA GLU A 51 -20.99 18.88 -5.98
C GLU A 51 -19.56 18.65 -5.51
N ILE A 52 -19.12 19.31 -4.43
CA ILE A 52 -17.72 19.26 -3.98
C ILE A 52 -17.64 18.65 -2.58
N TYR A 53 -18.26 19.30 -1.59
CA TYR A 53 -18.02 18.96 -0.19
C TYR A 53 -18.62 17.60 0.21
N ILE A 54 -19.81 17.25 -0.29
CA ILE A 54 -20.45 15.96 0.02
C ILE A 54 -19.69 14.77 -0.61
N PRO A 55 -19.34 14.78 -1.91
CA PRO A 55 -18.51 13.73 -2.52
C PRO A 55 -17.16 13.57 -1.83
N LEU A 56 -16.44 14.68 -1.61
CA LEU A 56 -15.16 14.70 -0.91
C LEU A 56 -15.25 14.08 0.49
N LYS A 57 -16.30 14.41 1.25
CA LYS A 57 -16.54 13.82 2.58
C LYS A 57 -16.61 12.28 2.52
N TYR A 58 -17.28 11.72 1.53
CA TYR A 58 -17.41 10.26 1.41
C TYR A 58 -16.09 9.61 1.00
N GLU A 59 -15.33 10.23 0.08
CA GLU A 59 -14.01 9.74 -0.32
C GLU A 59 -13.02 9.75 0.86
N LEU A 60 -12.94 10.85 1.60
CA LEU A 60 -12.10 10.94 2.82
C LEU A 60 -12.50 9.90 3.87
N LYS A 61 -13.81 9.68 4.05
CA LYS A 61 -14.31 8.63 4.96
C LYS A 61 -13.90 7.23 4.52
N SER A 62 -13.79 6.98 3.22
CA SER A 62 -13.27 5.72 2.67
C SER A 62 -11.80 5.54 3.02
N LEU A 63 -10.98 6.58 2.83
CA LEU A 63 -9.55 6.56 3.16
C LEU A 63 -9.29 6.32 4.65
N ILE A 64 -10.02 7.03 5.54
CA ILE A 64 -9.93 6.85 6.99
C ILE A 64 -10.23 5.40 7.40
N ARG A 65 -11.16 4.75 6.70
CA ARG A 65 -11.59 3.37 6.95
C ARG A 65 -10.83 2.33 6.14
N ALA A 66 -9.83 2.75 5.37
CA ALA A 66 -9.04 1.82 4.57
C ALA A 66 -8.42 0.75 5.48
N PRO A 67 -8.48 -0.54 5.11
CA PRO A 67 -7.80 -1.58 5.87
C PRO A 67 -6.30 -1.28 5.96
N SER A 68 -5.60 -1.84 6.94
CA SER A 68 -4.13 -1.74 7.03
C SER A 68 -3.41 -2.62 5.98
N ASP A 69 -4.15 -3.06 4.97
CA ASP A 69 -3.67 -3.87 3.86
C ASP A 69 -2.95 -2.98 2.84
N ILE A 70 -1.62 -2.96 2.93
CA ILE A 70 -0.74 -2.13 2.09
C ILE A 70 -0.63 -2.63 0.63
N TRP A 71 -1.23 -3.77 0.28
CA TRP A 71 -1.19 -4.31 -1.09
C TRP A 71 -2.13 -3.58 -2.04
N LYS A 72 -3.12 -2.86 -1.50
CA LYS A 72 -4.14 -2.20 -2.30
C LYS A 72 -3.73 -0.78 -2.64
N GLU A 73 -3.90 -0.47 -3.91
CA GLU A 73 -3.84 0.89 -4.43
C GLU A 73 -5.03 1.71 -3.88
N LEU A 74 -4.75 2.97 -3.51
CA LEU A 74 -5.77 3.92 -3.07
C LEU A 74 -6.22 4.76 -4.27
N LYS A 75 -7.54 4.85 -4.50
CA LYS A 75 -8.13 5.64 -5.59
C LYS A 75 -8.85 6.86 -5.02
N VAL A 76 -8.58 8.04 -5.56
CA VAL A 76 -9.05 9.32 -5.01
C VAL A 76 -9.50 10.33 -6.07
N THR A 77 -10.62 10.00 -6.70
CA THR A 77 -11.20 10.77 -7.81
C THR A 77 -11.64 12.19 -7.44
N GLU A 78 -12.15 12.44 -6.24
CA GLU A 78 -12.65 13.76 -5.84
C GLU A 78 -11.50 14.68 -5.41
N ILE A 79 -10.49 14.13 -4.71
CA ILE A 79 -9.27 14.85 -4.37
C ILE A 79 -8.52 15.26 -5.64
N GLU A 80 -8.37 14.36 -6.63
CA GLU A 80 -7.77 14.66 -7.94
C GLU A 80 -8.48 15.83 -8.63
N LYS A 81 -9.81 15.78 -8.73
CA LYS A 81 -10.61 16.86 -9.33
C LYS A 81 -10.40 18.20 -8.64
N ILE A 82 -10.33 18.23 -7.30
CA ILE A 82 -10.11 19.47 -6.54
C ILE A 82 -8.73 20.06 -6.82
N VAL A 83 -7.71 19.23 -6.91
CA VAL A 83 -6.34 19.68 -7.19
C VAL A 83 -6.21 20.19 -8.62
N GLU A 84 -6.80 19.48 -9.60
CA GLU A 84 -6.71 19.81 -11.03
C GLU A 84 -7.58 21.01 -11.45
N LYS A 85 -8.75 21.19 -10.84
CA LYS A 85 -9.76 22.19 -11.27
C LYS A 85 -9.99 23.29 -10.26
N ASN A 86 -8.97 23.65 -9.47
CA ASN A 86 -9.11 24.64 -8.40
C ASN A 86 -9.71 25.98 -8.89
N ASP A 87 -9.26 26.46 -10.05
CA ASP A 87 -9.71 27.72 -10.67
C ASP A 87 -11.21 27.72 -11.02
N GLU A 88 -11.81 26.53 -11.23
CA GLU A 88 -13.22 26.35 -11.55
C GLU A 88 -14.09 26.13 -10.29
N LEU A 89 -13.55 25.42 -9.28
CA LEU A 89 -14.31 24.92 -8.14
C LEU A 89 -14.44 25.95 -6.98
N VAL A 90 -13.63 27.01 -6.97
CA VAL A 90 -13.66 28.11 -5.99
C VAL A 90 -13.69 27.57 -4.54
N VAL A 91 -12.83 26.58 -4.27
CA VAL A 91 -12.54 26.09 -2.91
C VAL A 91 -11.56 27.02 -2.21
N SER A 92 -11.46 26.94 -0.89
CA SER A 92 -10.47 27.75 -0.16
C SER A 92 -9.04 27.23 -0.41
N ASP A 93 -8.07 28.13 -0.55
CA ASP A 93 -6.64 27.79 -0.70
C ASP A 93 -6.14 26.81 0.36
N TYR A 94 -6.62 26.94 1.60
CA TYR A 94 -6.30 26.00 2.68
C TYR A 94 -6.76 24.56 2.34
N LEU A 95 -8.03 24.37 1.98
CA LEU A 95 -8.57 23.06 1.59
C LEU A 95 -7.85 22.50 0.36
N TRP A 96 -7.61 23.33 -0.66
CA TRP A 96 -6.88 22.93 -1.85
C TRP A 96 -5.48 22.42 -1.49
N LYS A 97 -4.74 23.15 -0.66
CA LYS A 97 -3.40 22.75 -0.22
C LYS A 97 -3.40 21.45 0.58
N GLN A 98 -4.40 21.22 1.43
CA GLN A 98 -4.53 19.94 2.15
C GLN A 98 -4.84 18.78 1.18
N CYS A 99 -5.70 18.99 0.20
CA CYS A 99 -5.98 18.01 -0.85
C CYS A 99 -4.75 17.73 -1.73
N GLU A 100 -3.95 18.75 -2.06
CA GLU A 100 -2.69 18.61 -2.80
C GLU A 100 -1.68 17.76 -1.99
N MET A 101 -1.48 18.09 -0.72
CA MET A 101 -0.60 17.31 0.17
C MET A 101 -1.05 15.86 0.29
N LEU A 102 -2.36 15.63 0.44
CA LEU A 102 -2.93 14.29 0.51
C LEU A 102 -2.73 13.52 -0.80
N LEU A 103 -2.94 14.16 -1.94
CA LEU A 103 -2.73 13.56 -3.26
C LEU A 103 -1.27 13.15 -3.47
N GLN A 104 -0.31 14.01 -3.10
CA GLN A 104 1.12 13.70 -3.18
C GLN A 104 1.50 12.49 -2.32
N LEU A 105 0.96 12.39 -1.11
CA LEU A 105 1.16 11.23 -0.23
C LEU A 105 0.59 9.96 -0.85
N ILE A 106 -0.62 10.01 -1.40
CA ILE A 106 -1.28 8.87 -2.04
C ILE A 106 -0.52 8.41 -3.27
N ASN A 107 -0.06 9.34 -4.11
CA ASN A 107 0.77 9.02 -5.28
C ASN A 107 2.09 8.36 -4.87
N SER A 108 2.74 8.88 -3.83
CA SER A 108 3.96 8.29 -3.27
C SER A 108 3.69 6.87 -2.74
N TYR A 109 2.61 6.68 -1.98
CA TYR A 109 2.17 5.37 -1.50
C TYR A 109 1.92 4.39 -2.65
N ASN A 110 1.15 4.80 -3.67
CA ASN A 110 0.81 3.95 -4.81
C ASN A 110 2.02 3.61 -5.69
N SER A 111 3.06 4.46 -5.72
CA SER A 111 4.28 4.23 -6.50
C SER A 111 5.15 3.07 -5.98
N ILE A 112 4.97 2.66 -4.72
CA ILE A 112 5.74 1.57 -4.12
C ILE A 112 5.16 0.23 -4.60
N ASP A 113 5.90 -0.45 -5.48
CA ASP A 113 5.57 -1.79 -5.95
C ASP A 113 6.08 -2.86 -4.98
N LEU A 114 5.17 -3.45 -4.22
CA LEU A 114 5.47 -4.53 -3.27
C LEU A 114 5.86 -5.84 -3.96
N TYR A 115 5.40 -6.12 -5.18
CA TYR A 115 5.81 -7.31 -5.91
C TYR A 115 7.29 -7.24 -6.27
N ASN A 116 7.76 -6.05 -6.67
CA ASN A 116 9.18 -5.80 -6.90
C ASN A 116 10.01 -5.97 -5.61
N VAL A 117 9.51 -5.48 -4.47
CA VAL A 117 10.19 -5.70 -3.17
C VAL A 117 10.35 -7.19 -2.88
N VAL A 118 9.29 -7.97 -3.02
CA VAL A 118 9.33 -9.43 -2.82
C VAL A 118 10.31 -10.09 -3.76
N GLY A 119 10.21 -9.81 -5.07
CA GLY A 119 11.12 -10.36 -6.08
C GLY A 119 12.58 -10.07 -5.75
N LYS A 120 12.90 -8.84 -5.34
CA LYS A 120 14.25 -8.45 -4.93
C LYS A 120 14.74 -9.23 -3.70
N ILE A 121 13.92 -9.39 -2.67
CA ILE A 121 14.27 -10.15 -1.45
C ILE A 121 14.59 -11.61 -1.83
N LEU A 122 13.77 -12.23 -2.65
CA LEU A 122 13.95 -13.61 -3.10
C LEU A 122 15.21 -13.77 -3.95
N CYS A 123 15.43 -12.91 -4.96
CA CYS A 123 16.63 -12.94 -5.81
C CYS A 123 17.90 -12.74 -4.99
N THR A 124 17.90 -11.80 -4.03
CA THR A 124 19.04 -11.55 -3.14
C THR A 124 19.40 -12.80 -2.32
N GLN A 125 18.39 -13.51 -1.81
CA GLN A 125 18.61 -14.75 -1.08
C GLN A 125 19.15 -15.86 -1.99
N PHE A 126 18.56 -16.01 -3.19
CA PHE A 126 18.99 -17.00 -4.16
C PHE A 126 20.44 -16.78 -4.57
N GLU A 127 20.79 -15.57 -5.01
CA GLU A 127 22.14 -15.16 -5.38
C GLU A 127 23.15 -15.50 -4.29
N LYS A 128 22.89 -15.03 -3.06
CA LYS A 128 23.79 -15.25 -1.92
C LYS A 128 24.05 -16.74 -1.72
N LYS A 129 23.00 -17.56 -1.71
CA LYS A 129 23.13 -18.99 -1.41
C LYS A 129 23.62 -19.81 -2.59
N TYR A 130 23.35 -19.36 -3.81
CA TYR A 130 23.89 -19.95 -5.03
C TYR A 130 25.41 -19.76 -5.06
N ILE A 131 25.90 -18.55 -4.81
CA ILE A 131 27.34 -18.28 -4.72
C ILE A 131 27.99 -19.10 -3.59
N GLU A 132 27.35 -19.22 -2.43
CA GLU A 132 27.84 -20.08 -1.34
C GLU A 132 28.02 -21.56 -1.77
N LEU A 133 27.15 -22.07 -2.66
CA LEU A 133 27.15 -23.47 -3.09
C LEU A 133 28.04 -23.74 -4.31
N TYR A 134 28.00 -22.85 -5.29
CA TYR A 134 28.58 -23.05 -6.63
C TYR A 134 29.78 -22.14 -6.92
N GLY A 135 30.05 -21.16 -6.05
CA GLY A 135 31.24 -20.31 -6.07
C GLY A 135 31.12 -19.05 -6.93
N SER A 136 30.27 -19.02 -7.96
CA SER A 136 30.00 -17.85 -8.79
C SER A 136 28.55 -17.84 -9.26
N LEU A 137 28.07 -16.66 -9.66
CA LEU A 137 26.79 -16.44 -10.36
C LEU A 137 27.02 -15.99 -11.82
N THR A 138 28.28 -15.80 -12.21
CA THR A 138 28.69 -15.41 -13.56
C THR A 138 29.79 -16.33 -14.08
N HIS A 139 29.81 -16.53 -15.39
CA HIS A 139 30.88 -17.22 -16.10
C HIS A 139 31.44 -16.33 -17.22
N PRO A 140 32.74 -16.42 -17.51
CA PRO A 140 33.32 -15.72 -18.65
C PRO A 140 32.75 -16.29 -19.95
N MET A 141 32.19 -15.41 -20.76
CA MET A 141 31.75 -15.66 -22.12
C MET A 141 32.65 -14.92 -23.08
N THR A 142 32.95 -15.55 -24.21
CA THR A 142 33.79 -14.97 -25.25
C THR A 142 32.96 -14.75 -26.49
N HIS A 143 32.98 -13.52 -27.00
CA HIS A 143 32.23 -13.14 -28.19
C HIS A 143 33.16 -12.57 -29.24
N TRP A 144 32.92 -13.01 -30.48
CA TRP A 144 33.60 -12.51 -31.65
C TRP A 144 32.77 -11.40 -32.27
N ASP A 145 33.26 -10.17 -32.25
CA ASP A 145 32.61 -9.07 -32.95
C ASP A 145 33.07 -8.99 -34.40
N GLU A 146 32.13 -9.28 -35.30
CA GLU A 146 32.35 -9.26 -36.75
C GLU A 146 32.72 -7.86 -37.28
N ILE A 147 32.37 -6.77 -36.57
CA ILE A 147 32.63 -5.39 -36.99
C ILE A 147 34.05 -4.95 -36.63
N SER A 148 34.48 -5.17 -35.38
CA SER A 148 35.83 -4.84 -34.93
C SER A 148 36.87 -5.88 -35.32
N GLY A 149 36.46 -7.13 -35.56
CA GLY A 149 37.37 -8.26 -35.79
C GLY A 149 38.16 -8.65 -34.54
N GLU A 150 37.67 -8.28 -33.36
CA GLU A 150 38.28 -8.56 -32.06
C GLU A 150 37.42 -9.52 -31.25
N GLU A 151 38.10 -10.30 -30.41
CA GLU A 151 37.49 -11.18 -29.43
C GLU A 151 37.43 -10.42 -28.10
N PHE A 152 36.24 -10.31 -27.51
CA PHE A 152 36.09 -9.73 -26.17
C PHE A 152 35.43 -10.70 -25.21
N GLU A 153 35.92 -10.66 -23.97
CA GLU A 153 35.37 -11.42 -22.85
C GLU A 153 34.42 -10.54 -22.05
N TYR A 154 33.25 -11.08 -21.69
CA TYR A 154 32.34 -10.47 -20.74
C TYR A 154 31.83 -11.53 -19.76
N GLU A 155 31.37 -11.08 -18.60
CA GLU A 155 30.70 -11.95 -17.62
C GLU A 155 29.22 -12.05 -17.97
N ASP A 156 28.73 -13.27 -18.16
CA ASP A 156 27.29 -13.54 -18.33
C ASP A 156 26.74 -14.22 -17.09
N TYR A 157 25.46 -13.96 -16.79
CA TYR A 157 24.79 -14.54 -15.62
C TYR A 157 24.39 -15.99 -15.90
N ASP A 158 24.43 -16.81 -14.84
CA ASP A 158 23.97 -18.18 -14.89
C ASP A 158 22.49 -18.23 -15.28
N GLN A 159 22.15 -19.14 -16.20
CA GLN A 159 20.78 -19.30 -16.68
C GLN A 159 19.81 -19.58 -15.53
N GLU A 160 20.27 -20.30 -14.50
CA GLU A 160 19.51 -20.58 -13.29
C GLU A 160 19.10 -19.31 -12.54
N PHE A 161 19.93 -18.27 -12.51
CA PHE A 161 19.60 -16.98 -11.89
C PHE A 161 18.60 -16.19 -12.73
N MET A 162 18.75 -16.22 -14.05
CA MET A 162 17.84 -15.56 -14.98
C MET A 162 16.44 -16.20 -14.94
N ASP A 163 16.40 -17.53 -14.92
CA ASP A 163 15.18 -18.31 -14.75
C ASP A 163 14.54 -18.02 -13.38
N PHE A 164 15.37 -17.95 -12.32
CA PHE A 164 14.86 -17.64 -10.98
C PHE A 164 14.25 -16.25 -10.90
N THR A 165 14.89 -15.26 -11.53
CA THR A 165 14.37 -13.89 -11.58
C THR A 165 12.98 -13.88 -12.22
N SER A 166 12.76 -14.62 -13.31
CA SER A 166 11.43 -14.74 -13.92
C SER A 166 10.40 -15.37 -12.96
N VAL A 167 10.80 -16.37 -12.17
CA VAL A 167 9.95 -17.04 -11.18
C VAL A 167 9.64 -16.15 -9.98
N ALA A 168 10.61 -15.38 -9.49
CA ALA A 168 10.51 -14.54 -8.30
C ALA A 168 9.59 -13.33 -8.47
N TYR A 169 9.54 -12.76 -9.69
CA TYR A 169 8.70 -11.61 -10.02
C TYR A 169 7.32 -12.00 -10.59
N ASP A 170 7.04 -13.30 -10.76
CA ASP A 170 5.72 -13.75 -11.18
C ASP A 170 4.68 -13.49 -10.08
N LYS A 171 3.63 -12.75 -10.45
CA LYS A 171 2.55 -12.35 -9.54
C LYS A 171 1.89 -13.53 -8.83
N LYS A 172 1.68 -14.67 -9.50
CA LYS A 172 1.00 -15.83 -8.88
C LYS A 172 1.86 -16.47 -7.81
N ASN A 173 3.19 -16.45 -7.99
CA ASN A 173 4.12 -16.96 -6.99
C ASN A 173 4.14 -16.03 -5.77
N VAL A 174 4.23 -14.72 -5.98
CA VAL A 174 4.13 -13.73 -4.88
C VAL A 174 2.80 -13.87 -4.13
N ASP A 175 1.67 -13.90 -4.83
CA ASP A 175 0.35 -14.09 -4.22
C ASP A 175 0.27 -15.40 -3.42
N THR A 176 1.01 -16.44 -3.82
CA THR A 176 1.00 -17.74 -3.14
C THR A 176 1.81 -17.72 -1.85
N ILE A 177 2.91 -16.96 -1.79
CA ILE A 177 3.68 -16.76 -0.56
C ILE A 177 2.77 -16.18 0.54
N PHE A 178 2.00 -15.14 0.22
CA PHE A 178 1.13 -14.45 1.19
C PHE A 178 -0.23 -15.13 1.42
N LYS A 179 -0.48 -16.33 0.90
CA LYS A 179 -1.68 -17.12 1.24
C LYS A 179 -1.56 -17.84 2.57
N THR A 180 -0.35 -18.12 3.03
CA THR A 180 -0.15 -18.82 4.30
C THR A 180 -0.40 -17.89 5.47
N ASP A 181 -1.12 -18.38 6.47
CA ASP A 181 -1.37 -17.65 7.71
C ASP A 181 -0.06 -17.49 8.51
N PRO A 182 0.30 -16.28 8.97
CA PRO A 182 1.54 -16.06 9.76
C PRO A 182 1.62 -16.88 11.05
N GLY A 183 0.48 -17.19 11.70
CA GLY A 183 0.45 -18.05 12.89
C GLY A 183 0.72 -19.52 12.56
N CYS A 184 0.48 -19.94 11.31
CA CYS A 184 0.93 -21.24 10.82
C CYS A 184 2.47 -21.26 10.73
N GLU A 185 3.09 -20.19 10.22
CA GLU A 185 4.55 -20.11 10.06
C GLU A 185 5.29 -20.22 11.41
N GLU A 186 4.82 -19.47 12.42
CA GLU A 186 5.38 -19.47 13.77
C GLU A 186 5.32 -20.87 14.40
N TYR A 187 4.19 -21.57 14.25
CA TYR A 187 4.01 -22.94 14.75
C TYR A 187 5.03 -23.94 14.15
N TYR A 188 5.29 -23.90 12.84
CA TYR A 188 6.27 -24.80 12.23
C TYR A 188 7.69 -24.50 12.71
N ARG A 189 8.03 -23.23 12.90
CA ARG A 189 9.36 -22.82 13.41
C ARG A 189 9.57 -23.25 14.86
N GLU A 190 8.56 -23.12 15.72
CA GLU A 190 8.62 -23.62 17.10
C GLU A 190 8.86 -25.14 17.17
N LEU A 191 8.36 -25.88 16.17
CA LEU A 191 8.59 -27.32 16.03
C LEU A 191 9.91 -27.69 15.33
N GLY A 192 10.74 -26.72 14.96
CA GLY A 192 11.99 -26.95 14.22
C GLY A 192 11.77 -27.49 12.79
N GLN A 193 10.61 -27.24 12.20
CA GLN A 193 10.24 -27.71 10.86
C GLN A 193 10.34 -26.58 9.82
N ILE A 194 10.48 -26.97 8.54
CA ILE A 194 10.34 -26.02 7.42
C ILE A 194 8.91 -25.49 7.42
N ALA A 195 8.77 -24.18 7.57
CA ALA A 195 7.47 -23.56 7.55
C ALA A 195 6.95 -23.41 6.09
N PRO A 196 5.62 -23.31 5.86
CA PRO A 196 5.06 -23.51 4.53
C PRO A 196 5.55 -22.49 3.49
N THR A 197 5.85 -21.25 3.90
CA THR A 197 6.44 -20.24 3.02
C THR A 197 7.83 -20.64 2.57
N GLU A 198 8.69 -21.07 3.48
CA GLU A 198 10.05 -21.55 3.19
C GLU A 198 10.02 -22.81 2.34
N GLU A 199 9.04 -23.71 2.58
CA GLU A 199 8.81 -24.89 1.72
C GLU A 199 8.45 -24.46 0.29
N PHE A 200 7.57 -23.48 0.12
CA PHE A 200 7.21 -22.96 -1.20
C PHE A 200 8.41 -22.32 -1.90
N ILE A 201 9.18 -21.48 -1.19
CA ILE A 201 10.37 -20.81 -1.72
C ILE A 201 11.46 -21.83 -2.08
N ALA A 202 11.66 -22.87 -1.27
CA ALA A 202 12.58 -23.95 -1.59
C ALA A 202 12.17 -24.67 -2.88
N ARG A 203 10.87 -24.89 -3.11
CA ARG A 203 10.40 -25.45 -4.38
C ARG A 203 10.68 -24.51 -5.55
N MET A 204 10.51 -23.20 -5.39
CA MET A 204 10.86 -22.21 -6.42
C MET A 204 12.35 -22.28 -6.76
N PHE A 205 13.23 -22.35 -5.75
CA PHE A 205 14.66 -22.53 -5.95
C PHE A 205 14.96 -23.85 -6.67
N ALA A 206 14.35 -24.96 -6.23
CA ALA A 206 14.58 -26.28 -6.80
C ALA A 206 14.19 -26.39 -8.28
N MET A 207 13.23 -25.59 -8.75
CA MET A 207 12.77 -25.61 -10.16
C MET A 207 13.84 -25.15 -11.14
N VAL A 208 14.69 -24.21 -10.71
CA VAL A 208 15.68 -23.58 -11.58
C VAL A 208 17.06 -24.20 -11.43
N LEU A 209 17.33 -24.91 -10.33
CA LEU A 209 18.63 -25.54 -10.10
C LEU A 209 18.95 -26.64 -11.15
N PRO A 210 20.24 -26.99 -11.32
CA PRO A 210 20.67 -27.99 -12.29
C PRO A 210 19.91 -29.31 -12.16
N LYS A 211 19.58 -29.98 -13.29
CA LYS A 211 18.69 -31.17 -13.35
C LYS A 211 19.01 -32.31 -12.38
N LYS A 212 20.28 -32.48 -11.96
CA LYS A 212 20.69 -33.52 -10.99
C LYS A 212 20.34 -33.17 -9.54
N GLU A 213 19.93 -31.94 -9.30
CA GLU A 213 19.76 -31.29 -7.99
C GLU A 213 18.33 -30.73 -7.78
N GLN A 214 17.46 -30.89 -8.78
CA GLN A 214 16.00 -30.62 -8.72
C GLN A 214 15.25 -31.62 -7.83
N ARG A 215 15.75 -31.87 -6.62
CA ARG A 215 15.10 -32.72 -5.62
C ARG A 215 14.71 -31.85 -4.44
N TYR A 216 13.49 -32.03 -3.95
CA TYR A 216 13.02 -31.48 -2.68
C TYR A 216 12.54 -32.67 -1.84
N ALA A 217 13.10 -32.85 -0.64
CA ALA A 217 12.90 -34.06 0.15
C ALA A 217 12.04 -33.85 1.41
N ARG A 218 11.66 -32.60 1.74
CA ARG A 218 10.78 -32.21 2.85
C ARG A 218 11.26 -32.74 4.20
N ILE A 219 12.42 -32.25 4.65
CA ILE A 219 13.13 -32.78 5.83
C ILE A 219 13.08 -31.80 7.01
N ASN A 220 13.08 -32.37 8.23
CA ASN A 220 13.15 -31.67 9.52
C ASN A 220 14.48 -30.88 9.66
N LEU A 221 14.44 -29.62 10.11
CA LEU A 221 15.58 -28.69 10.11
C LEU A 221 16.53 -28.87 11.31
N GLU A 222 16.19 -29.68 12.30
CA GLU A 222 17.08 -29.91 13.45
C GLU A 222 18.39 -30.59 13.01
N ASN A 223 19.51 -29.86 13.14
CA ASN A 223 20.90 -30.26 12.87
C ASN A 223 21.38 -30.21 11.41
N ILE A 224 21.01 -29.19 10.63
CA ILE A 224 21.54 -29.02 9.26
C ILE A 224 22.91 -28.32 9.22
N ASP A 225 23.96 -29.08 8.91
CA ASP A 225 25.31 -28.60 8.57
C ASP A 225 25.67 -28.98 7.10
N CYS A 226 26.70 -28.35 6.53
CA CYS A 226 27.33 -28.71 5.25
C CYS A 226 27.71 -30.20 5.18
N LYS A 227 27.85 -30.86 6.33
CA LYS A 227 27.98 -32.31 6.43
C LYS A 227 26.73 -33.05 5.91
N LEU A 228 25.52 -32.61 6.22
CA LEU A 228 24.27 -33.21 5.73
C LEU A 228 24.06 -33.00 4.22
N LEU A 229 24.47 -31.85 3.68
CA LEU A 229 24.51 -31.62 2.22
C LEU A 229 25.43 -32.64 1.52
N ARG A 230 26.65 -32.81 2.03
CA ARG A 230 27.62 -33.78 1.50
C ARG A 230 27.14 -35.22 1.62
N GLU A 231 26.40 -35.53 2.69
CA GLU A 231 25.73 -36.81 2.90
C GLU A 231 24.42 -36.97 2.10
N LYS A 232 24.04 -35.96 1.28
CA LYS A 232 22.79 -35.91 0.48
C LYS A 232 21.52 -36.09 1.30
N LYS A 233 21.56 -35.70 2.57
CA LYS A 233 20.44 -35.76 3.51
C LYS A 233 19.56 -34.51 3.47
N ILE A 234 19.96 -33.49 2.72
CA ILE A 234 19.14 -32.32 2.37
C ILE A 234 19.47 -31.89 0.95
N SER A 235 18.55 -31.24 0.26
CA SER A 235 18.78 -30.70 -1.08
C SER A 235 19.45 -29.32 -1.04
N PRO A 236 20.11 -28.90 -2.14
CA PRO A 236 20.60 -27.54 -2.27
C PRO A 236 19.52 -26.49 -2.00
N ALA A 237 18.31 -26.67 -2.55
CA ALA A 237 17.19 -25.76 -2.32
C ALA A 237 16.76 -25.67 -0.85
N GLU A 238 16.75 -26.79 -0.11
CA GLU A 238 16.46 -26.81 1.34
C GLU A 238 17.54 -26.08 2.12
N TYR A 239 18.81 -26.21 1.73
CA TYR A 239 19.91 -25.43 2.33
C TYR A 239 19.76 -23.93 2.07
N MET A 240 19.35 -23.54 0.86
CA MET A 240 19.22 -22.14 0.46
C MET A 240 18.13 -21.40 1.27
N VAL A 241 17.14 -22.10 1.83
CA VAL A 241 16.09 -21.49 2.68
C VAL A 241 16.29 -21.68 4.19
N ARG A 242 17.29 -22.46 4.63
CA ARG A 242 17.45 -22.87 6.04
C ARG A 242 17.38 -21.72 7.04
N ASP A 243 18.09 -20.63 6.74
CA ASP A 243 18.19 -19.45 7.62
C ASP A 243 17.44 -18.24 7.02
N PHE A 244 16.40 -18.50 6.23
CA PHE A 244 15.68 -17.49 5.47
C PHE A 244 14.30 -17.21 6.06
N ASP A 245 14.24 -16.31 7.03
CA ASP A 245 12.99 -15.72 7.46
C ASP A 245 12.53 -14.67 6.44
N PHE A 246 11.66 -15.09 5.52
CA PHE A 246 11.13 -14.21 4.48
C PHE A 246 10.30 -13.07 5.07
N TYR A 247 9.42 -13.34 6.03
CA TYR A 247 8.50 -12.34 6.59
C TYR A 247 9.23 -11.29 7.42
N GLU A 248 10.23 -11.69 8.20
CA GLU A 248 11.08 -10.73 8.92
C GLU A 248 11.80 -9.81 7.94
N LYS A 249 12.39 -10.37 6.87
CA LYS A 249 13.06 -9.58 5.82
C LYS A 249 12.10 -8.64 5.09
N PHE A 250 10.90 -9.10 4.77
CA PHE A 250 9.87 -8.29 4.12
C PHE A 250 9.40 -7.14 5.03
N LYS A 251 9.09 -7.44 6.30
CA LYS A 251 8.65 -6.44 7.27
C LYS A 251 9.70 -5.36 7.54
N ASN A 252 10.97 -5.76 7.55
CA ASN A 252 12.11 -4.85 7.79
C ASN A 252 12.60 -4.15 6.51
N ASP A 253 12.00 -4.40 5.34
CA ASP A 253 12.34 -3.68 4.11
C ASP A 253 11.87 -2.22 4.23
N LYS A 254 12.77 -1.28 3.91
CA LYS A 254 12.51 0.14 4.09
C LYS A 254 11.30 0.62 3.28
N LYS A 255 11.07 0.08 2.08
CA LYS A 255 9.92 0.45 1.25
C LYS A 255 8.60 -0.04 1.85
N VAL A 256 8.61 -1.20 2.53
CA VAL A 256 7.44 -1.73 3.22
C VAL A 256 7.10 -0.87 4.43
N GLU A 257 8.12 -0.53 5.24
CA GLU A 257 7.99 0.41 6.36
C GLU A 257 7.45 1.77 5.91
N ASP A 258 8.08 2.37 4.89
CA ASP A 258 7.68 3.67 4.34
C ASP A 258 6.25 3.65 3.82
N LYS A 259 5.84 2.57 3.14
CA LYS A 259 4.46 2.42 2.62
C LYS A 259 3.44 2.32 3.76
N GLN A 260 3.78 1.62 4.85
CA GLN A 260 2.92 1.54 6.04
C GLN A 260 2.79 2.91 6.73
N GLU A 261 3.91 3.61 6.94
CA GLU A 261 3.92 4.95 7.54
C GLU A 261 3.13 5.95 6.69
N MET A 262 3.25 5.89 5.36
CA MET A 262 2.45 6.71 4.46
C MET A 262 0.95 6.43 4.59
N LEU A 263 0.54 5.16 4.71
CA LEU A 263 -0.87 4.81 4.90
C LEU A 263 -1.44 5.43 6.18
N ASP A 264 -0.68 5.41 7.27
CA ASP A 264 -1.10 6.00 8.54
C ASP A 264 -1.20 7.53 8.44
N LYS A 265 -0.22 8.19 7.79
CA LYS A 265 -0.28 9.64 7.49
C LYS A 265 -1.45 10.00 6.59
N ILE A 266 -1.75 9.20 5.58
CA ILE A 266 -2.90 9.38 4.69
C ILE A 266 -4.21 9.33 5.49
N LYS A 267 -4.35 8.37 6.40
CA LYS A 267 -5.54 8.24 7.27
C LYS A 267 -5.68 9.45 8.20
N GLU A 268 -4.60 9.87 8.83
CA GLU A 268 -4.58 11.03 9.74
C GLU A 268 -4.96 12.31 9.01
N LEU A 269 -4.31 12.61 7.88
CA LEU A 269 -4.59 13.80 7.08
C LEU A 269 -6.01 13.75 6.50
N SER A 270 -6.48 12.59 6.05
CA SER A 270 -7.86 12.42 5.59
C SER A 270 -8.88 12.73 6.68
N PHE A 271 -8.59 12.35 7.93
CA PHE A 271 -9.44 12.66 9.07
C PHE A 271 -9.49 14.15 9.37
N GLN A 272 -8.35 14.84 9.34
CA GLN A 272 -8.28 16.30 9.55
C GLN A 272 -9.11 17.04 8.48
N ILE A 273 -8.92 16.70 7.20
CA ILE A 273 -9.69 17.31 6.10
C ILE A 273 -11.18 16.98 6.23
N TYR A 274 -11.52 15.75 6.65
CA TYR A 274 -12.92 15.34 6.82
C TYR A 274 -13.65 16.21 7.85
N GLU A 275 -13.02 16.49 8.99
CA GLU A 275 -13.61 17.34 10.03
C GLU A 275 -13.84 18.77 9.51
N ASP A 276 -12.86 19.35 8.81
CA ASP A 276 -12.97 20.69 8.20
C ASP A 276 -14.11 20.75 7.18
N VAL A 277 -14.23 19.72 6.32
CA VAL A 277 -15.29 19.61 5.32
C VAL A 277 -16.66 19.45 5.98
N VAL A 278 -16.78 18.63 7.04
CA VAL A 278 -18.05 18.46 7.77
C VAL A 278 -18.48 19.77 8.44
N GLN A 279 -17.54 20.50 9.06
CA GLN A 279 -17.82 21.82 9.63
C GLN A 279 -18.28 22.80 8.55
N LYS A 280 -17.62 22.80 7.39
CA LYS A 280 -18.03 23.64 6.25
C LYS A 280 -19.45 23.31 5.78
N ILE A 281 -19.78 22.04 5.59
CA ILE A 281 -21.13 21.57 5.22
C ILE A 281 -22.17 22.03 6.24
N ARG A 282 -21.89 21.89 7.54
CA ARG A 282 -22.79 22.33 8.63
C ARG A 282 -22.96 23.85 8.62
N SER A 283 -21.89 24.61 8.41
CA SER A 283 -21.95 26.07 8.35
C SER A 283 -22.80 26.58 7.18
N ILE A 284 -22.74 25.90 6.03
CA ILE A 284 -23.61 26.18 4.88
C ILE A 284 -25.04 25.81 5.25
N GLY A 285 -25.29 24.62 5.81
CA GLY A 285 -26.63 24.18 6.23
C GLY A 285 -27.32 25.12 7.22
N LYS A 286 -26.62 25.59 8.26
CA LYS A 286 -27.17 26.52 9.26
C LYS A 286 -27.53 27.89 8.69
N LYS A 287 -26.86 28.36 7.64
CA LYS A 287 -27.24 29.60 6.95
C LYS A 287 -28.59 29.46 6.24
N TYR A 288 -28.87 28.27 5.71
CA TYR A 288 -30.11 27.96 4.99
C TYR A 288 -31.32 27.69 5.90
N GLU A 289 -31.09 27.21 7.12
CA GLU A 289 -32.17 27.01 8.12
C GLU A 289 -32.51 28.30 8.89
N ALA A 290 -31.67 29.33 8.78
CA ALA A 290 -31.88 30.63 9.41
C ALA A 290 -32.54 31.67 8.47
N GLU A 291 -32.76 31.32 7.19
CA GLU A 291 -33.59 32.06 6.23
C GLU A 291 -35.04 31.55 6.22
#